data_AF-A0ABD0RQT1-F1
#
_entry.id   AF-A0ABD0RQT1-F1
#
_cell.length_a   1.000
_cell.length_b   1.000
_cell.length_c   1.000
_cell.angle_alpha   90.00
_cell.angle_beta   90.00
_cell.angle_gamma   90.00
#
_symmetry.space_group_name_H-M   'P 1'
#
loop_
_entity.id
_entity.type
_entity.pdbx_description
1 polymer ?
#
loop_
_entity_poly.entity_id
_entity_poly.type
_entity_poly.pdbx_seq_one_letter_code
_entity_poly.pdbx_strand_id
1 'polypeptide(L)' 'VVKARVKDLMIPRYKIIVIISIGQIRDQNMRMGSRCLWDETHDNFSSHTFKNSSLFATATVYGVYFE' A
#
# COMPACT_ATOMS: atom_id res chain seq x y z
N VAL A 1 3.59 -3.97 11.27
CA VAL A 1 4.87 -3.26 11.04
C VAL A 1 4.72 -2.08 10.10
N VAL A 2 4.36 -2.25 8.81
CA VAL A 2 4.24 -1.15 7.84
C VAL A 2 3.39 0.01 8.35
N LYS A 3 2.15 -0.25 8.77
CA LYS A 3 1.25 0.79 9.31
C LYS A 3 1.82 1.54 10.51
N ALA A 4 2.54 0.85 11.41
CA ALA A 4 3.17 1.49 12.57
C ALA A 4 4.30 2.43 12.13
N ARG A 5 5.22 1.94 11.28
CA ARG A 5 6.32 2.74 10.72
C ARG A 5 5.85 3.98 9.97
N VAL A 6 4.74 3.88 9.23
CA VAL A 6 4.16 5.05 8.54
C VAL A 6 3.53 6.02 9.54
N LYS A 7 2.88 5.53 10.60
CA LYS A 7 2.37 6.39 11.68
C LYS A 7 3.48 7.12 12.44
N ASP A 8 4.66 6.52 12.59
CA ASP A 8 5.82 7.14 13.24
C ASP A 8 6.35 8.36 12.47
N LEU A 9 6.00 8.51 11.18
CA LEU A 9 6.29 9.72 10.39
C LEU A 9 5.45 10.93 10.83
N MET A 10 4.44 10.71 11.69
CA MET A 10 3.58 11.77 12.28
C MET A 10 2.98 12.71 11.23
N ILE A 11 2.55 12.17 10.08
CA ILE A 11 1.90 12.96 9.03
C ILE A 11 0.53 13.41 9.56
N PRO A 12 0.34 14.71 9.87
CA PRO A 12 -0.86 15.19 10.53
C PRO A 12 -2.02 15.23 9.53
N ARG A 13 -3.26 15.07 10.01
CA ARG A 13 -4.50 15.19 9.18
C ARG A 13 -4.61 14.16 8.06
N TYR A 14 -3.97 12.99 8.21
CA TYR A 14 -4.08 11.89 7.27
C TYR A 14 -4.48 10.59 7.96
N LYS A 15 -5.52 9.95 7.42
CA LYS A 15 -5.86 8.57 7.71
C LYS A 15 -4.98 7.64 6.88
N ILE A 16 -4.19 6.83 7.57
CA ILE A 16 -3.30 5.85 6.95
C ILE A 16 -3.99 4.50 6.79
N ILE A 17 -4.16 4.06 5.54
CA ILE A 17 -4.69 2.75 5.15
C ILE A 17 -3.56 1.94 4.52
N VAL A 18 -3.39 0.68 4.94
CA VAL A 18 -2.34 -0.20 4.42
C VAL A 18 -2.97 -1.50 3.97
N ILE A 19 -2.77 -1.84 2.69
CA ILE A 19 -3.17 -3.11 2.10
C ILE A 19 -1.89 -3.87 1.76
N ILE A 20 -1.78 -5.12 2.24
CA ILE A 20 -0.65 -5.99 1.96
C ILE A 20 -1.20 -7.28 1.37
N SER A 21 -0.70 -7.65 0.20
CA SER A 21 -1.01 -8.90 -0.49
C SER A 21 0.26 -9.74 -0.56
N ILE A 22 0.23 -10.92 0.05
CA ILE A 22 1.33 -11.88 0.04
C ILE A 22 0.82 -13.15 -0.62
N GLY A 23 1.61 -13.73 -1.53
CA GLY A 23 1.25 -14.98 -2.16
C GLY A 23 2.48 -15.77 -2.59
N GLN A 24 2.27 -17.07 -2.75
CA GLN A 24 3.29 -17.98 -3.24
C GLN A 24 3.46 -17.82 -4.76
N ILE A 25 4.69 -17.96 -5.24
CA ILE A 25 5.00 -18.02 -6.66
C ILE A 25 5.11 -19.49 -7.07
N ARG A 26 4.18 -19.95 -7.90
CA ARG A 26 4.17 -21.28 -8.53
C ARG A 26 3.69 -21.17 -9.98
N ASP A 27 4.55 -20.64 -10.85
CA ASP A 27 4.24 -20.43 -12.27
C ASP A 27 2.93 -19.65 -12.54
N GLN A 28 2.54 -18.79 -11.60
CA GLN A 28 1.36 -17.95 -11.69
C GLN A 28 1.74 -16.59 -12.27
N ASN A 29 0.91 -16.07 -13.18
CA ASN A 29 0.98 -14.69 -13.62
C ASN A 29 -0.07 -13.87 -12.85
N MET A 30 0.34 -12.76 -12.25
CA MET A 30 -0.52 -11.96 -11.39
C MET A 30 -0.37 -10.49 -11.74
N ARG A 31 -1.51 -9.80 -11.86
CA ARG A 31 -1.58 -8.34 -12.03
C ARG A 31 -2.39 -7.76 -10.89
N MET A 32 -1.86 -6.72 -10.26
CA MET A 32 -2.56 -5.94 -9.25
C MET A 32 -2.88 -4.57 -9.80
N GLY A 33 -4.08 -4.08 -9.51
CA GLY A 33 -4.50 -2.73 -9.83
C GLY A 33 -5.35 -2.17 -8.69
N SER A 34 -5.30 -0.86 -8.51
CA SER A 34 -6.11 -0.12 -7.56
C SER A 34 -6.86 0.99 -8.29
N ARG A 35 -8.12 1.22 -7.89
CA ARG A 35 -8.91 2.38 -8.30
C ARG A 35 -9.40 3.09 -7.04
N CYS A 36 -9.34 4.41 -7.06
CA CYS A 36 -9.69 5.24 -5.92
C CYS A 36 -10.68 6.33 -6.37
N LEU A 37 -11.62 6.67 -5.50
CA LEU A 37 -12.44 7.87 -5.59
C LEU A 37 -12.02 8.75 -4.42
N TRP A 38 -11.28 9.81 -4.69
CA TRP A 38 -10.58 10.61 -3.70
C TRP A 38 -10.18 11.97 -4.28
N ASP A 39 -9.69 12.89 -3.45
CA ASP A 39 -9.22 14.20 -3.87
C ASP A 39 -7.80 14.12 -4.44
N GLU A 40 -7.60 14.52 -5.70
CA GLU A 40 -6.31 14.37 -6.39
C GLU A 40 -5.17 15.26 -5.83
N THR A 41 -5.54 16.30 -5.09
CA THR A 41 -4.57 17.24 -4.52
C THR A 41 -4.14 16.85 -3.11
N HIS A 42 -5.06 16.28 -2.32
CA HIS A 42 -4.83 15.94 -0.93
C HIS A 42 -4.54 14.47 -0.72
N ASP A 43 -5.19 13.57 -1.46
CA ASP A 43 -5.08 12.13 -1.25
C ASP A 43 -4.02 11.51 -2.16
N ASN A 44 -3.24 10.57 -1.62
CA ASN A 44 -2.21 9.89 -2.41
C ASN A 44 -1.90 8.48 -1.91
N PHE A 45 -1.16 7.72 -2.70
CA PHE A 45 -0.70 6.38 -2.37
C PHE A 45 0.77 6.16 -2.73
N SER A 46 1.36 5.15 -2.09
CA SER A 46 2.64 4.58 -2.47
C SER A 46 2.53 3.07 -2.47
N SER A 47 3.01 2.41 -3.52
CA SER A 47 3.02 0.96 -3.65
C SER A 47 4.43 0.42 -3.86
N HIS A 48 4.73 -0.71 -3.22
CA HIS A 48 6.00 -1.40 -3.39
C HIS A 48 5.78 -2.91 -3.43
N THR A 49 6.47 -3.58 -4.35
CA THR A 49 6.42 -5.04 -4.51
C THR A 49 7.80 -5.63 -4.26
N PHE A 50 7.86 -6.53 -3.28
CA PHE A 50 8.97 -7.43 -3.06
C PHE A 50 8.68 -8.77 -3.74
N LYS A 51 9.72 -9.39 -4.32
CA LYS A 51 9.63 -10.71 -4.95
C LYS A 51 10.92 -11.49 -4.69
N ASN A 52 10.80 -12.76 -4.31
CA ASN A 52 11.91 -13.71 -4.28
C ASN A 52 11.54 -14.98 -5.08
N SER A 53 12.28 -16.07 -4.87
CA SER A 53 12.06 -17.34 -5.57
C SER A 53 10.78 -18.08 -5.18
N SER A 54 10.21 -17.81 -4.00
CA SER A 54 9.08 -18.58 -3.45
C SER A 54 7.81 -17.75 -3.24
N LEU A 55 7.91 -16.44 -3.06
CA LEU A 55 6.77 -15.57 -2.78
C LEU A 55 6.93 -14.16 -3.37
N PHE A 56 5.80 -13.49 -3.50
CA PHE A 56 5.72 -12.05 -3.66
C PHE A 56 5.03 -11.42 -2.44
N ALA A 57 5.32 -10.15 -2.19
CA ALA A 57 4.60 -9.32 -1.25
C ALA A 57 4.45 -7.91 -1.81
N THR A 58 3.22 -7.49 -2.08
CA THR A 58 2.92 -6.12 -2.51
C THR A 58 2.27 -5.38 -1.35
N ALA A 59 2.85 -4.25 -0.96
CA ALA A 59 2.31 -3.34 0.04
C ALA A 59 1.90 -2.03 -0.62
N THR A 60 0.66 -1.62 -0.41
CA THR A 60 0.15 -0.32 -0.85
C THR A 60 -0.33 0.46 0.37
N VAL A 61 0.21 1.66 0.54
CA VAL A 61 -0.15 2.62 1.59
C VAL A 61 -0.93 3.74 0.95
N TYR A 62 -2.12 4.03 1.46
CA TYR A 62 -2.92 5.19 1.08
C TYR A 62 -2.90 6.18 2.24
N GLY A 63 -2.59 7.44 1.92
CA GLY A 63 -2.83 8.58 2.79
C GLY A 63 -4.06 9.30 2.28
N VAL A 64 -5.13 9.25 3.06
CA VAL A 64 -6.37 9.98 2.78
C VAL A 64 -6.49 11.11 3.78
N TYR A 65 -6.56 12.34 3.30
CA TYR A 65 -6.70 13.53 4.10
C TYR A 65 -7.99 13.46 4.92
N PHE A 66 -7.84 13.71 6.21
CA PHE A 66 -8.91 13.66 7.21
C PHE A 66 -8.71 14.85 8.12
N GLU A 67 -9.59 15.83 7.96
CA GLU A 67 -9.70 17.01 8.82
C GLU A 67 -10.73 16.80 9.92
#